data_AF-A0A382QH75-F1
#
_entry.id   AF-A0A382QH75-F1
#
_cell.length_a   1.000
_cell.length_b   1.000
_cell.length_c   1.000
_cell.angle_alpha   90.00
_cell.angle_beta   90.00
_cell.angle_gamma   90.00
#
_symmetry.space_group_name_H-M   'P 1'
#
loop_
_entity.id
_entity.type
_entity.pdbx_description
1 polymer ?
#
loop_
_entity_poly.entity_id
_entity_poly.type
_entity_poly.pdbx_seq_one_letter_code
_entity_poly.pdbx_strand_id
1 'polypeptide(L)' 'MRVFFGLGLDAETQSEIDGWLSKCLPPFFRPVVQYNFHLTLAFLGNVTPMQLKSVVELGERVQAST' A
#
# COMPACT_ATOMS: atom_id res chain seq x y z
N MET A 1 -0.28 9.54 13.49
CA MET A 1 -0.53 9.25 12.05
C MET A 1 -1.02 7.83 11.90
N ARG A 2 -1.83 7.51 10.87
CA ARG A 2 -2.23 6.12 10.58
C ARG A 2 -1.19 5.47 9.68
N VAL A 3 -0.71 4.29 10.03
CA VAL A 3 0.33 3.59 9.25
C VAL A 3 -0.03 2.13 9.00
N PHE A 4 0.58 1.58 7.96
CA PHE A 4 0.48 0.18 7.56
C PHE A 4 1.77 -0.26 6.88
N PHE A 5 2.03 -1.55 6.82
CA PHE A 5 3.01 -2.14 5.92
C PHE A 5 2.31 -2.60 4.65
N GLY A 6 2.92 -2.32 3.50
CA GLY A 6 2.38 -2.76 2.22
C GLY A 6 3.47 -3.01 1.18
N LEU A 7 3.12 -3.80 0.17
CA LEU A 7 3.94 -3.99 -1.02
C LEU A 7 3.44 -3.05 -2.10
N GLY A 8 4.33 -2.20 -2.60
CA GLY A 8 4.09 -1.43 -3.81
C GLY A 8 4.04 -2.35 -5.03
N LEU A 9 3.28 -1.95 -6.03
CA LEU A 9 3.24 -2.61 -7.33
C LEU A 9 4.12 -1.84 -8.31
N ASP A 10 4.75 -2.51 -9.27
CA ASP A 10 5.42 -1.84 -10.38
C ASP A 10 4.43 -1.10 -11.30
N ALA A 11 4.95 -0.22 -12.15
CA ALA A 11 4.12 0.63 -13.01
C ALA A 11 3.31 -0.16 -14.05
N GLU A 12 3.83 -1.30 -14.53
CA GLU A 12 3.16 -2.15 -15.50
C GLU A 12 1.91 -2.78 -14.86
N THR A 13 2.09 -3.44 -13.71
CA THR A 13 1.03 -4.06 -12.93
C THR A 13 -0.04 -3.03 -12.52
N GLN A 14 0.37 -1.83 -12.10
CA GLN A 14 -0.58 -0.76 -11.78
C GLN A 14 -1.46 -0.35 -12.97
N SER A 15 -0.87 -0.30 -14.18
CA SER A 15 -1.58 0.06 -15.42
C SER A 15 -2.56 -1.03 -15.86
N GLU A 16 -2.15 -2.29 -15.75
CA GLU A 16 -3.01 -3.43 -16.07
C GLU A 16 -4.25 -3.49 -15.16
N ILE A 17 -4.06 -3.27 -13.85
CA ILE A 17 -5.16 -3.23 -12.89
C ILE A 17 -6.12 -2.07 -13.22
N ASP A 18 -5.61 -0.86 -13.45
CA ASP A 18 -6.45 0.30 -13.78
C ASP A 18 -7.25 0.08 -15.09
N GLY A 19 -6.58 -0.46 -16.11
CA GLY A 19 -7.20 -0.83 -17.38
C GLY A 19 -8.25 -1.93 -17.25
N TRP A 20 -8.07 -2.87 -16.32
CA TRP A 20 -9.08 -3.89 -16.01
C TRP A 20 -10.27 -3.30 -15.25
N LEU A 21 -10.02 -2.50 -14.20
CA LEU A 21 -11.06 -1.88 -13.39
C LEU A 21 -12.02 -1.03 -14.25
N SER A 22 -11.47 -0.24 -15.18
CA SER A 22 -12.26 0.60 -16.08
C SER A 22 -13.14 -0.18 -17.07
N LYS A 23 -12.77 -1.42 -17.40
CA LYS A 23 -13.52 -2.29 -18.34
C LYS A 23 -14.52 -3.20 -17.64
N CYS A 24 -14.19 -3.64 -16.43
CA CYS A 24 -14.89 -4.73 -15.76
C CYS A 24 -15.80 -4.29 -14.62
N LEU A 25 -15.59 -3.09 -14.06
CA LEU A 25 -16.37 -2.59 -12.94
C LEU A 25 -17.19 -1.34 -13.32
N PRO A 26 -18.37 -1.15 -12.68
CA PRO A 26 -19.14 0.07 -12.86
C PRO A 26 -18.40 1.29 -12.27
N PRO A 27 -18.77 2.52 -12.67
CA PRO A 27 -18.21 3.72 -12.07
C PRO A 27 -18.45 3.77 -10.56
N PHE A 28 -17.36 3.83 -9.78
CA PHE A 28 -17.45 4.03 -8.34
C PHE A 28 -17.49 5.53 -8.01
N PHE A 29 -18.18 5.88 -6.92
CA PHE A 29 -18.18 7.27 -6.41
C PHE A 29 -16.79 7.72 -5.95
N ARG A 30 -15.94 6.77 -5.51
CA ARG A 30 -14.56 7.01 -5.04
C ARG A 30 -13.66 5.80 -5.35
N PRO A 31 -13.20 5.63 -6.59
CA PRO A 31 -12.23 4.59 -6.90
C PRO A 31 -10.90 4.86 -6.18
N VAL A 32 -10.16 3.78 -5.88
CA VAL A 32 -8.77 3.91 -5.44
C VAL A 32 -7.97 4.38 -6.64
N VAL A 33 -7.24 5.48 -6.50
CA VAL A 33 -6.35 6.02 -7.53
C VAL A 33 -5.13 5.13 -7.71
N GLN A 34 -4.64 5.04 -8.95
CA GLN A 34 -3.58 4.11 -9.36
C GLN A 34 -2.33 4.13 -8.46
N TYR A 35 -1.85 5.33 -8.08
CA TYR A 35 -0.67 5.46 -7.21
C TYR A 35 -0.87 4.94 -5.78
N ASN A 36 -2.11 4.64 -5.39
CA ASN A 36 -2.45 4.01 -4.11
C ASN A 36 -2.65 2.49 -4.24
N PHE A 37 -2.40 1.86 -5.39
CA PHE A 37 -2.45 0.41 -5.49
C PHE A 37 -1.28 -0.21 -4.73
N HIS A 38 -1.63 -1.05 -3.75
CA HIS A 38 -0.68 -1.78 -2.92
C HIS A 38 -1.36 -3.02 -2.35
N LEU A 39 -0.56 -4.00 -1.94
CA LEU A 39 -1.03 -5.10 -1.10
C LEU A 39 -0.78 -4.72 0.36
N THR A 40 -1.85 -4.57 1.14
CA THR A 40 -1.71 -4.34 2.59
C THR A 40 -1.25 -5.63 3.26
N LEU A 41 -0.13 -5.58 3.98
CA LEU A 41 0.37 -6.69 4.80
C LEU A 41 -0.17 -6.61 6.23
N ALA A 42 -0.10 -5.42 6.84
CA ALA A 42 -0.59 -5.19 8.20
C ALA A 42 -0.98 -3.72 8.42
N PHE A 43 -2.18 -3.47 8.92
CA PHE A 43 -2.64 -2.14 9.33
C PHE A 43 -2.40 -1.93 10.84
N LEU A 44 -1.63 -0.90 11.20
CA LEU A 44 -1.19 -0.66 12.58
C LEU A 44 -1.99 0.44 13.29
N GLY A 45 -2.92 1.09 12.60
CA GLY A 45 -3.70 2.17 13.19
C GLY A 45 -2.85 3.40 13.50
N ASN A 46 -3.21 4.10 14.58
CA ASN A 46 -2.54 5.33 14.99
C ASN A 46 -1.25 5.02 15.75
N VAL A 47 -0.14 5.56 15.27
CA VAL A 47 1.15 5.50 15.95
C VAL A 47 1.62 6.87 16.40
N THR A 48 2.33 6.89 17.53
CA THR A 48 3.10 8.04 18.00
C THR A 48 4.39 8.20 17.17
N PRO A 49 5.02 9.40 17.16
CA PRO A 49 6.30 9.59 16.47
C PRO A 49 7.41 8.62 16.94
N MET A 50 7.42 8.27 18.23
CA MET A 50 8.38 7.32 18.78
C MET A 50 8.14 5.90 18.26
N GLN A 51 6.87 5.46 18.21
CA GLN A 51 6.49 4.16 17.64
C GLN A 51 6.78 4.09 16.14
N LEU A 52 6.59 5.19 15.41
CA LEU A 52 6.88 5.23 13.97
C LEU A 52 8.32 4.85 13.68
N LYS A 53 9.28 5.39 14.45
CA LYS A 53 10.70 5.06 14.30
C LYS A 53 10.95 3.55 14.45
N SER A 54 10.41 2.94 15.50
CA SER A 54 10.56 1.49 15.72
C SER A 54 9.89 0.63 14.66
N VAL A 55 8.76 1.09 14.11
CA VAL A 55 8.05 0.40 13.01
C VAL A 55 8.87 0.47 11.72
N VAL A 56 9.47 1.60 11.39
CA VAL A 56 10.35 1.73 10.21
C VAL A 56 11.58 0.83 10.35
N GLU A 57 12.26 0.87 11.50
CA GLU A 57 13.43 0.01 11.77
C GLU A 57 13.08 -1.48 11.68
N LEU A 58 11.86 -1.88 12.08
CA LEU A 58 11.38 -3.25 11.89
C LEU A 58 11.22 -3.60 10.41
N GLY A 59 10.60 -2.70 9.63
CA GLY A 59 10.40 -2.90 8.19
C GLY A 59 11.73 -3.07 7.45
N GLU A 60 12.72 -2.24 7.74
CA GLU A 60 14.05 -2.31 7.15
C GLU A 60 14.75 -3.64 7.44
N ARG A 61 14.67 -4.14 8.68
CA ARG A 61 15.26 -5.45 9.04
C ARG A 61 14.60 -6.60 8.30
N VAL A 62 13.27 -6.58 8.18
CA VAL A 62 12.52 -7.63 7.45
C VAL A 62 12.86 -7.61 5.97
N GLN A 63 12.95 -6.41 5.37
CA GLN A 63 13.33 -6.26 3.97
C GLN A 63 14.75 -6.76 3.69
N ALA A 64 15.71 -6.50 4.58
CA ALA A 64 17.10 -6.95 4.42
C ALA A 64 17.29 -8.47 4.62
N SER A 65 16.28 -9.17 5.14
CA SER A 65 16.34 -10.62 5.41
C SER A 65 15.77 -11.48 4.27
N THR A 66 15.27 -10.86 3.19
CA THR A 66 14.69 -11.51 2.01
C THR A 66 15.59 -11.32 0.81
#